data_AF-A0A6N9ESH1-F1
#
_entry.id   AF-A0A6N9ESH1-F1
#
_cell.length_a   1.000
_cell.length_b   1.000
_cell.length_c   1.000
_cell.angle_alpha   90.00
_cell.angle_beta   90.00
_cell.angle_gamma   90.00
#
_symmetry.space_group_name_H-M   'P 1'
#
loop_
_entity.id
_entity.type
_entity.pdbx_description
1 polymer ?
#
loop_
_entity_poly.entity_id
_entity_poly.type
_entity_poly.pdbx_seq_one_letter_code
_entity_poly.pdbx_strand_id
1 'polypeptide(L)'
;MARNPGQARPLARWLARALWLRTRRLAGLARDRAAGRHRRAPYPLGAQIATDGPRAAAVFAASGRVAPASPQEHADVVVADGPVAGRTLPAGATVVELASAGGQLSVPALDPLSVNPIGWKPQSAEPVLASDVTGESDPALRAAALAARAATGAVVRIRSDEHEMRPLLGPELHDLMADGERIAGADAHGREAISIDMRRCALRDHSLRARARQVMAAAGRQASPPAVSVLLATNRPERLEAAVASVAAQTYPNTELVLAPHGDGFSDGALVRAVEEAGLPVRLAPVAAAEPLGAVLNAAVAASAGDLLAKFDDDDHYSPNHLWDLVLAHEYSQAELVAKGAEYVYVAGQDRTIRMFGRRGERYLGYPGVSGGAMLISRHDLARAGGWRRVPRHVDTELARDVTYIGGRIYRTHGRGYLRVRHGDDHTWDMDESHFTGRAADTREGLDLAFAGIV
;
A
#
# COMPACT_ATOMS: atom_id res chain seq x y z
N MET A 1 -10.91 -30.53 -4.46
CA MET A 1 -12.03 -31.47 -4.27
C MET A 1 -12.49 -31.40 -2.82
N ALA A 2 -13.79 -31.16 -2.58
CA ALA A 2 -14.34 -31.06 -1.23
C ALA A 2 -14.15 -32.39 -0.49
N ARG A 3 -13.45 -32.35 0.65
CA ARG A 3 -13.25 -33.51 1.51
C ARG A 3 -14.48 -33.64 2.42
N ASN A 4 -15.17 -34.77 2.36
CA ASN A 4 -16.13 -35.28 3.34
C ASN A 4 -17.58 -34.70 3.30
N PRO A 5 -18.63 -35.53 3.10
CA PRO A 5 -20.04 -35.09 3.11
C PRO A 5 -20.50 -34.42 4.42
N GLY A 6 -19.77 -34.59 5.54
CA GLY A 6 -20.00 -33.84 6.77
C GLY A 6 -19.69 -32.34 6.69
N GLN A 7 -18.90 -31.88 5.71
CA GLN A 7 -18.52 -30.48 5.55
C GLN A 7 -19.43 -29.67 4.62
N ALA A 8 -20.33 -30.32 3.86
CA ALA A 8 -21.20 -29.64 2.90
C ALA A 8 -22.24 -28.71 3.55
N ARG A 9 -22.83 -29.12 4.69
CA ARG A 9 -23.78 -28.30 5.46
C ARG A 9 -23.13 -27.07 6.10
N PRO A 10 -21.95 -27.19 6.76
CA PRO A 10 -21.15 -26.02 7.17
C PRO A 10 -20.82 -25.09 6.00
N LEU A 11 -20.43 -25.64 4.84
CA LEU A 11 -20.08 -24.86 3.65
C LEU A 11 -21.26 -24.05 3.10
N ALA A 12 -22.44 -24.66 3.02
CA ALA A 12 -23.66 -23.99 2.56
C ALA A 12 -24.13 -22.90 3.53
N ARG A 13 -24.11 -23.18 4.85
CA ARG A 13 -24.41 -22.17 5.88
C ARG A 13 -23.39 -21.03 5.88
N TRP A 14 -22.12 -21.35 5.63
CA TRP A 14 -21.06 -20.37 5.49
C TRP A 14 -21.24 -19.51 4.24
N LEU A 15 -21.51 -20.10 3.07
CA LEU A 15 -21.79 -19.37 1.83
C LEU A 15 -22.97 -18.41 1.99
N ALA A 16 -24.05 -18.87 2.63
CA ALA A 16 -25.21 -18.03 2.94
C ALA A 16 -24.85 -16.87 3.88
N ARG A 17 -24.05 -17.12 4.92
CA ARG A 17 -23.60 -16.08 5.87
C ARG A 17 -22.61 -15.09 5.25
N ALA A 18 -21.67 -15.57 4.45
CA ALA A 18 -20.72 -14.75 3.71
C ALA A 18 -21.43 -13.87 2.67
N LEU A 19 -22.37 -14.44 1.93
CA LEU A 19 -23.22 -13.69 0.99
C LEU A 19 -24.07 -12.65 1.74
N TRP A 20 -24.66 -13.01 2.88
CA TRP A 20 -25.46 -12.10 3.71
C TRP A 20 -24.63 -10.96 4.34
N LEU A 21 -23.43 -11.25 4.86
CA LEU A 21 -22.52 -10.22 5.37
C LEU A 21 -22.05 -9.28 4.26
N ARG A 22 -21.76 -9.83 3.07
CA ARG A 22 -21.39 -9.08 1.88
C ARG A 22 -22.53 -8.18 1.41
N THR A 23 -23.76 -8.68 1.33
CA THR A 23 -24.92 -7.88 0.93
C THR A 23 -25.28 -6.84 1.98
N ARG A 24 -25.23 -7.15 3.29
CA ARG A 24 -25.48 -6.16 4.35
C ARG A 24 -24.44 -5.04 4.39
N ARG A 25 -23.14 -5.36 4.27
CA ARG A 25 -22.09 -4.34 4.22
C ARG A 25 -22.19 -3.48 2.96
N LEU A 26 -22.44 -4.09 1.79
CA LEU A 26 -22.66 -3.34 0.55
C LEU A 26 -23.91 -2.46 0.62
N ALA A 27 -25.01 -2.96 1.18
CA ALA A 27 -26.22 -2.17 1.39
C ALA A 27 -26.03 -1.04 2.42
N GLY A 28 -25.19 -1.25 3.44
CA GLY A 28 -24.80 -0.21 4.39
C GLY A 28 -23.95 0.88 3.74
N LEU A 29 -22.92 0.50 2.98
CA LEU A 29 -22.07 1.43 2.24
C LEU A 29 -22.83 2.19 1.15
N ALA A 30 -23.76 1.55 0.45
CA ALA A 30 -24.61 2.18 -0.55
C ALA A 30 -25.64 3.15 0.07
N ARG A 31 -26.24 2.79 1.22
CA ARG A 31 -27.14 3.68 1.98
C ARG A 31 -26.41 4.89 2.55
N ASP A 32 -25.23 4.71 3.13
CA ASP A 32 -24.44 5.80 3.70
C ASP A 32 -24.01 6.79 2.59
N ARG A 33 -23.67 6.29 1.40
CA ARG A 33 -23.41 7.14 0.21
C ARG A 33 -24.65 7.88 -0.29
N ALA A 34 -25.81 7.22 -0.33
CA ALA A 34 -27.06 7.83 -0.79
C ALA A 34 -27.60 8.90 0.18
N ALA A 35 -27.22 8.85 1.47
CA ALA A 35 -27.73 9.76 2.50
C ALA A 35 -26.89 11.05 2.67
N GLY A 36 -25.82 11.25 1.90
CA GLY A 36 -24.98 12.47 1.98
C GLY A 36 -24.30 12.71 3.33
N ARG A 37 -24.37 11.76 4.27
CA ARG A 37 -23.67 11.84 5.55
C ARG A 37 -22.23 11.40 5.31
N HIS A 38 -21.31 12.35 5.18
CA HIS A 38 -19.89 12.03 5.28
C HIS A 38 -19.61 11.47 6.67
N ARG A 39 -19.60 10.15 6.76
CA ARG A 39 -19.38 9.44 8.02
C ARG A 39 -17.92 9.62 8.38
N ARG A 40 -17.66 10.40 9.43
CA ARG A 40 -16.30 10.61 9.94
C ARG A 40 -15.63 9.26 10.24
N ALA A 41 -14.34 9.17 9.98
CA ALA A 41 -13.56 7.96 10.08
C ALA A 41 -13.53 7.42 11.52
N PRO A 42 -14.02 6.20 11.78
CA PRO A 42 -14.19 5.70 13.15
C PRO A 42 -12.97 4.95 13.69
N TYR A 43 -11.90 4.80 12.91
CA TYR A 43 -10.71 4.00 13.27
C TYR A 43 -9.70 4.81 14.10
N PRO A 44 -8.88 4.13 14.93
CA PRO A 44 -7.83 4.80 15.69
C PRO A 44 -6.69 5.29 14.78
N LEU A 45 -6.08 6.42 15.18
CA LEU A 45 -4.96 7.05 14.47
C LEU A 45 -3.58 6.61 14.99
N GLY A 46 -3.54 5.79 16.05
CA GLY A 46 -2.32 5.39 16.75
C GLY A 46 -1.93 6.28 17.93
N ALA A 47 -2.49 7.48 18.02
CA ALA A 47 -2.38 8.40 19.15
C ALA A 47 -3.75 9.02 19.47
N GLN A 48 -3.98 9.38 20.74
CA GLN A 48 -5.16 10.12 21.17
C GLN A 48 -4.94 11.62 20.97
N ILE A 49 -5.43 12.13 19.84
CA ILE A 49 -5.27 13.54 19.44
C ILE A 49 -6.53 14.32 19.84
N ALA A 50 -6.33 15.47 20.47
CA ALA A 50 -7.37 16.46 20.72
C ALA A 50 -7.03 17.78 20.01
N THR A 51 -8.03 18.62 19.78
CA THR A 51 -7.87 19.90 19.06
C THR A 51 -8.30 21.09 19.90
N ASP A 52 -7.64 22.23 19.72
CA ASP A 52 -7.92 23.47 20.42
C ASP A 52 -7.96 24.66 19.44
N GLY A 53 -9.17 24.96 18.96
CA GLY A 53 -9.43 26.00 17.96
C GLY A 53 -10.00 25.47 16.63
N PRO A 54 -10.62 26.34 15.82
CA PRO A 54 -11.27 25.95 14.58
C PRO A 54 -10.31 25.43 13.50
N ARG A 55 -9.06 25.94 13.40
CA ARG A 55 -8.13 25.46 12.36
C ARG A 55 -7.63 24.05 12.69
N ALA A 56 -7.29 23.79 13.95
CA ALA A 56 -6.92 22.48 14.45
C ALA A 56 -8.06 21.46 14.29
N ALA A 57 -9.30 21.87 14.60
CA ALA A 57 -10.47 21.04 14.35
C ALA A 57 -10.65 20.72 12.85
N ALA A 58 -10.40 21.69 11.96
CA ALA A 58 -10.48 21.49 10.52
C ALA A 58 -9.43 20.49 10.01
N VAL A 59 -8.21 20.50 10.56
CA VAL A 59 -7.13 19.56 10.19
C VAL A 59 -7.59 18.09 10.32
N PHE A 60 -8.38 17.78 11.34
CA PHE A 60 -8.88 16.43 11.62
C PHE A 60 -10.38 16.25 11.39
N ALA A 61 -11.04 17.13 10.62
CA ALA A 61 -12.48 17.10 10.42
C ALA A 61 -13.01 15.78 9.84
N ALA A 62 -12.18 15.06 9.07
CA ALA A 62 -12.49 13.75 8.54
C ALA A 62 -12.50 12.63 9.60
N SER A 63 -11.94 12.86 10.79
CA SER A 63 -11.86 11.87 11.88
C SER A 63 -13.07 11.93 12.82
N GLY A 64 -13.61 10.76 13.15
CA GLY A 64 -14.65 10.61 14.17
C GLY A 64 -14.09 10.39 15.57
N ARG A 65 -12.76 10.35 15.72
CA ARG A 65 -12.04 10.07 16.97
C ARG A 65 -11.34 11.28 17.58
N VAL A 66 -11.19 12.36 16.81
CA VAL A 66 -10.59 13.60 17.28
C VAL A 66 -11.69 14.54 17.73
N ALA A 67 -11.57 15.03 18.95
CA ALA A 67 -12.53 15.91 19.61
C ALA A 67 -11.82 17.15 20.17
N PRO A 68 -12.57 18.22 20.50
CA PRO A 68 -12.02 19.35 21.23
C PRO A 68 -11.36 18.91 22.55
N ALA A 69 -10.25 19.55 22.92
CA ALA A 69 -9.54 19.23 24.15
C ALA A 69 -10.42 19.47 25.38
N SER A 70 -10.41 18.52 26.31
CA SER A 70 -11.13 18.58 27.58
C SER A 70 -10.19 18.20 28.73
N PRO A 71 -10.14 18.96 29.85
CA PRO A 71 -9.31 18.63 31.00
C PRO A 71 -9.58 17.25 31.62
N GLN A 72 -10.76 16.69 31.35
CA GLN A 72 -11.24 15.43 31.93
C GLN A 72 -10.90 14.22 31.05
N GLU A 73 -10.44 14.43 29.83
CA GLU A 73 -10.12 13.38 28.87
C GLU A 73 -8.61 13.23 28.71
N HIS A 74 -8.16 12.01 28.43
CA HIS A 74 -6.76 11.76 28.08
C HIS A 74 -6.47 12.33 26.68
N ALA A 75 -5.30 12.92 26.48
CA ALA A 75 -4.78 13.22 25.15
C ALA A 75 -3.27 13.03 25.13
N ASP A 76 -2.79 12.35 24.10
CA ASP A 76 -1.36 12.23 23.80
C ASP A 76 -0.78 13.56 23.32
N VAL A 77 -1.55 14.26 22.47
CA VAL A 77 -1.18 15.55 21.88
C VAL A 77 -2.43 16.41 21.73
N VAL A 78 -2.28 17.70 22.04
CA VAL A 78 -3.26 18.74 21.72
C VAL A 78 -2.73 19.56 20.54
N VAL A 79 -3.47 19.58 19.44
CA VAL A 79 -3.17 20.44 18.29
C VAL A 79 -3.92 21.75 18.48
N ALA A 80 -3.21 22.87 18.54
CA ALA A 80 -3.79 24.18 18.83
C ALA A 80 -3.58 25.15 17.66
N ASP A 81 -4.50 26.10 17.48
CA ASP A 81 -4.36 27.15 16.46
C ASP A 81 -3.18 28.10 16.74
N GLY A 82 -2.83 28.26 18.02
CA GLY A 82 -1.76 29.14 18.51
C GLY A 82 -1.52 28.92 20.01
N PRO A 83 -0.89 29.89 20.70
CA PRO A 83 -0.51 29.76 22.10
C PRO A 83 -1.68 29.43 23.02
N VAL A 84 -1.48 28.44 23.89
CA VAL A 84 -2.50 27.90 24.80
C VAL A 84 -2.34 28.39 26.25
N ALA A 85 -1.59 29.47 26.46
CA ALA A 85 -1.35 30.03 27.80
C ALA A 85 -2.67 30.34 28.53
N GLY A 86 -2.81 29.87 29.76
CA GLY A 86 -4.02 30.04 30.58
C GLY A 86 -5.19 29.10 30.24
N ARG A 87 -5.05 28.21 29.25
CA ARG A 87 -6.05 27.17 28.96
C ARG A 87 -5.83 25.96 29.86
N THR A 88 -6.92 25.35 30.32
CA THR A 88 -6.86 24.07 31.04
C THR A 88 -6.85 22.95 30.01
N LEU A 89 -5.74 22.20 29.94
CA LEU A 89 -5.54 21.13 28.96
C LEU A 89 -5.53 19.75 29.64
N PRO A 90 -5.75 18.67 28.88
CA PRO A 90 -5.49 17.30 29.33
C PRO A 90 -4.12 17.17 30.00
N ALA A 91 -4.07 16.53 31.16
CA ALA A 91 -2.82 16.34 31.90
C ALA A 91 -1.81 15.50 31.09
N GLY A 92 -0.57 15.99 30.97
CA GLY A 92 0.51 15.27 30.29
C GLY A 92 0.49 15.34 28.75
N ALA A 93 -0.45 16.07 28.15
CA ALA A 93 -0.48 16.23 26.70
C ALA A 93 0.58 17.22 26.20
N THR A 94 1.31 16.85 25.17
CA THR A 94 2.19 17.79 24.45
C THR A 94 1.33 18.69 23.55
N VAL A 95 1.66 19.98 23.47
CA VAL A 95 0.95 20.93 22.61
C VAL A 95 1.73 21.13 21.31
N VAL A 96 1.02 21.04 20.18
CA VAL A 96 1.55 21.38 18.85
C VAL A 96 0.76 22.55 18.31
N GLU A 97 1.42 23.70 18.18
CA GLU A 97 0.80 24.92 17.66
C GLU A 97 0.92 24.96 16.13
N LEU A 98 -0.21 25.02 15.42
CA LEU A 98 -0.23 25.06 13.96
C LEU A 98 0.43 26.31 13.38
N ALA A 99 0.40 27.44 14.09
CA ALA A 99 1.00 28.69 13.63
C ALA A 99 2.54 28.64 13.57
N SER A 100 3.17 27.82 14.42
CA SER A 100 4.62 27.63 14.47
C SER A 100 5.06 26.31 13.81
N ALA A 101 4.13 25.40 13.57
CA ALA A 101 4.37 24.15 12.87
C ALA A 101 4.30 24.33 11.33
N GLY A 102 5.13 23.60 10.59
CA GLY A 102 5.28 23.76 9.14
C GLY A 102 3.96 23.70 8.36
N GLY A 103 3.90 24.40 7.22
CA GLY A 103 2.66 24.65 6.47
C GLY A 103 1.80 23.42 6.21
N GLN A 104 2.44 22.28 5.90
CA GLN A 104 1.74 21.03 5.63
C GLN A 104 0.85 20.61 6.80
N LEU A 105 1.24 20.81 8.08
CA LEU A 105 0.45 20.42 9.27
C LEU A 105 -0.89 21.15 9.38
N SER A 106 -1.02 22.31 8.75
CA SER A 106 -2.26 23.10 8.72
C SER A 106 -3.28 22.60 7.68
N VAL A 107 -2.88 21.67 6.80
CA VAL A 107 -3.74 21.16 5.71
C VAL A 107 -4.69 20.08 6.23
N PRO A 108 -6.01 20.21 6.03
CA PRO A 108 -6.97 19.15 6.34
C PRO A 108 -6.60 17.79 5.80
N ALA A 109 -6.60 16.79 6.69
CA ALA A 109 -6.26 15.43 6.36
C ALA A 109 -7.44 14.71 5.70
N LEU A 110 -7.15 13.90 4.68
CA LEU A 110 -8.14 13.08 3.98
C LEU A 110 -8.35 11.74 4.69
N ASP A 111 -9.57 11.21 4.60
CA ASP A 111 -9.88 9.83 4.97
C ASP A 111 -9.68 8.90 3.76
N PRO A 112 -8.66 8.01 3.76
CA PRO A 112 -8.40 7.09 2.66
C PRO A 112 -9.55 6.09 2.40
N LEU A 113 -10.47 5.87 3.34
CA LEU A 113 -11.66 5.04 3.06
C LEU A 113 -12.68 5.74 2.15
N SER A 114 -12.67 7.07 2.17
CA SER A 114 -13.59 7.91 1.41
C SER A 114 -12.94 8.46 0.13
N VAL A 115 -11.65 8.79 0.18
CA VAL A 115 -10.87 9.38 -0.90
C VAL A 115 -9.74 8.42 -1.30
N ASN A 116 -9.92 7.68 -2.39
CA ASN A 116 -8.99 6.64 -2.83
C ASN A 116 -9.14 6.33 -4.33
N PRO A 117 -8.19 5.57 -4.92
CA PRO A 117 -8.24 5.25 -6.34
C PRO A 117 -9.08 4.01 -6.68
N ILE A 118 -9.88 3.46 -5.76
CA ILE A 118 -10.65 2.24 -6.05
C ILE A 118 -11.66 2.53 -7.17
N GLY A 119 -11.54 1.78 -8.27
CA GLY A 119 -12.40 1.94 -9.45
C GLY A 119 -11.92 2.99 -10.43
N TRP A 120 -10.76 3.62 -10.17
CA TRP A 120 -10.08 4.47 -11.13
C TRP A 120 -9.71 3.69 -12.41
N LYS A 121 -9.76 4.37 -13.56
CA LYS A 121 -9.46 3.79 -14.87
C LYS A 121 -8.45 4.66 -15.63
N PRO A 122 -7.35 4.10 -16.13
CA PRO A 122 -6.31 4.84 -16.85
C PRO A 122 -6.78 5.64 -18.08
N GLN A 123 -7.87 5.19 -18.72
CA GLN A 123 -8.26 5.67 -20.06
C GLN A 123 -9.24 6.86 -20.05
N SER A 124 -9.63 7.40 -18.88
CA SER A 124 -10.82 8.27 -18.80
C SER A 124 -10.62 9.64 -18.14
N ALA A 125 -9.39 10.11 -17.91
CA ALA A 125 -9.19 11.41 -17.26
C ALA A 125 -8.15 12.25 -18.01
N GLU A 126 -8.63 13.26 -18.72
CA GLU A 126 -7.82 14.46 -18.99
C GLU A 126 -7.28 15.01 -17.66
N PRO A 127 -6.06 15.58 -17.65
CA PRO A 127 -5.55 16.27 -16.48
C PRO A 127 -6.55 17.33 -15.99
N VAL A 128 -6.77 17.37 -14.67
CA VAL A 128 -7.68 18.33 -14.05
C VAL A 128 -6.87 19.55 -13.63
N LEU A 129 -7.28 20.74 -14.07
CA LEU A 129 -6.65 21.98 -13.65
C LEU A 129 -7.03 22.28 -12.20
N ALA A 130 -6.10 22.85 -11.43
CA ALA A 130 -6.34 23.24 -10.04
C ALA A 130 -7.59 24.11 -9.85
N SER A 131 -7.87 25.02 -10.81
CA SER A 131 -9.07 25.87 -10.83
C SER A 131 -10.38 25.07 -10.89
N ASP A 132 -10.36 23.88 -11.50
CA ASP A 132 -11.52 23.02 -11.65
C ASP A 132 -11.70 22.10 -10.44
N VAL A 133 -10.69 22.01 -9.57
CA VAL A 133 -10.75 21.24 -8.32
C VAL A 133 -11.38 22.06 -7.22
N THR A 134 -11.07 23.36 -7.13
CA THR A 134 -11.48 24.20 -6.01
C THR A 134 -11.43 25.69 -6.32
N GLY A 135 -12.42 26.44 -5.82
CA GLY A 135 -12.44 27.91 -5.77
C GLY A 135 -12.08 28.47 -4.39
N GLU A 136 -11.53 27.64 -3.50
CA GLU A 136 -11.18 28.04 -2.13
C GLU A 136 -10.07 29.09 -2.13
N SER A 137 -10.31 30.19 -1.41
CA SER A 137 -9.33 31.25 -1.19
C SER A 137 -8.34 30.93 -0.07
N ASP A 138 -8.72 30.05 0.87
CA ASP A 138 -7.83 29.58 1.92
C ASP A 138 -6.78 28.60 1.35
N PRO A 139 -5.47 28.91 1.46
CA PRO A 139 -4.39 28.07 0.92
C PRO A 139 -4.40 26.62 1.43
N ALA A 140 -4.73 26.41 2.70
CA ALA A 140 -4.70 25.08 3.32
C ALA A 140 -5.89 24.23 2.88
N LEU A 141 -7.09 24.82 2.76
CA LEU A 141 -8.27 24.15 2.20
C LEU A 141 -8.05 23.82 0.71
N ARG A 142 -7.45 24.76 -0.04
CA ARG A 142 -7.07 24.54 -1.44
C ARG A 142 -6.08 23.37 -1.58
N ALA A 143 -5.01 23.35 -0.79
CA ALA A 143 -4.05 22.25 -0.78
C ALA A 143 -4.69 20.90 -0.42
N ALA A 144 -5.61 20.87 0.57
CA ALA A 144 -6.34 19.66 0.92
C ALA A 144 -7.22 19.14 -0.22
N ALA A 145 -7.91 20.04 -0.93
CA ALA A 145 -8.72 19.67 -2.10
C ALA A 145 -7.87 19.10 -3.24
N LEU A 146 -6.71 19.71 -3.52
CA LEU A 146 -5.76 19.21 -4.53
C LEU A 146 -5.20 17.83 -4.16
N ALA A 147 -4.75 17.66 -2.91
CA ALA A 147 -4.26 16.38 -2.42
C ALA A 147 -5.36 15.30 -2.42
N ALA A 148 -6.58 15.63 -2.00
CA ALA A 148 -7.72 14.73 -2.05
C ALA A 148 -8.04 14.32 -3.50
N ARG A 149 -7.99 15.27 -4.44
CA ARG A 149 -8.22 14.97 -5.86
C ARG A 149 -7.13 14.06 -6.45
N ALA A 150 -5.87 14.31 -6.13
CA ALA A 150 -4.77 13.42 -6.51
C ALA A 150 -4.94 12.02 -5.92
N ALA A 151 -5.35 11.90 -4.65
CA ALA A 151 -5.59 10.63 -3.98
C ALA A 151 -6.69 9.76 -4.64
N THR A 152 -7.61 10.34 -5.43
CA THR A 152 -8.57 9.56 -6.24
C THR A 152 -7.97 8.99 -7.52
N GLY A 153 -6.69 9.26 -7.79
CA GLY A 153 -6.00 8.90 -9.04
C GLY A 153 -6.15 9.94 -10.15
N ALA A 154 -6.76 11.10 -9.90
CA ALA A 154 -6.77 12.16 -10.90
C ALA A 154 -5.35 12.75 -11.07
N VAL A 155 -4.95 13.00 -12.32
CA VAL A 155 -3.75 13.79 -12.59
C VAL A 155 -4.12 15.25 -12.42
N VAL A 156 -3.56 15.90 -11.40
CA VAL A 156 -3.87 17.29 -11.05
C VAL A 156 -2.72 18.18 -11.51
N ARG A 157 -3.04 19.29 -12.17
CA ARG A 157 -2.07 20.28 -12.61
C ARG A 157 -2.24 21.60 -11.86
N ILE A 158 -1.18 22.08 -11.24
CA ILE A 158 -1.08 23.46 -10.70
C ILE A 158 -0.22 24.32 -11.63
N ARG A 159 -0.27 25.65 -11.50
CA ARG A 159 0.69 26.49 -12.22
C ARG A 159 2.07 26.40 -11.54
N SER A 160 3.13 26.42 -12.33
CA SER A 160 4.50 26.23 -11.85
C SER A 160 5.01 27.36 -10.94
N ASP A 161 4.37 28.53 -10.97
CA ASP A 161 4.69 29.70 -10.17
C ASP A 161 3.92 29.78 -8.83
N GLU A 162 3.05 28.81 -8.53
CA GLU A 162 2.31 28.71 -7.25
C GLU A 162 3.18 28.14 -6.11
N HIS A 163 4.34 28.76 -5.88
CA HIS A 163 5.33 28.31 -4.89
C HIS A 163 4.79 28.33 -3.45
N GLU A 164 3.76 29.12 -3.16
CA GLU A 164 3.06 29.14 -1.88
C GLU A 164 2.38 27.80 -1.53
N MET A 165 2.07 26.96 -2.53
CA MET A 165 1.49 25.64 -2.32
C MET A 165 2.52 24.59 -1.92
N ARG A 166 3.81 24.79 -2.26
CA ARG A 166 4.89 23.83 -1.98
C ARG A 166 5.01 23.44 -0.49
N PRO A 167 5.03 24.38 0.48
CA PRO A 167 5.10 24.01 1.90
C PRO A 167 3.82 23.35 2.42
N LEU A 168 2.69 23.49 1.72
CA LEU A 168 1.40 22.90 2.10
C LEU A 168 1.24 21.48 1.53
N LEU A 169 1.53 21.28 0.25
CA LEU A 169 1.45 19.98 -0.43
C LEU A 169 2.63 19.06 -0.10
N GLY A 170 3.76 19.64 0.30
CA GLY A 170 5.05 18.96 0.34
C GLY A 170 5.74 19.00 -1.03
N PRO A 171 7.08 18.91 -1.06
CA PRO A 171 7.87 19.12 -2.28
C PRO A 171 7.53 18.10 -3.38
N GLU A 172 7.41 16.82 -3.05
CA GLU A 172 7.20 15.74 -4.04
C GLU A 172 5.85 15.88 -4.75
N LEU A 173 4.75 16.06 -4.01
CA LEU A 173 3.42 16.21 -4.60
C LEU A 173 3.30 17.53 -5.39
N HIS A 174 3.86 18.61 -4.87
CA HIS A 174 3.91 19.89 -5.57
C HIS A 174 4.64 19.76 -6.91
N ASP A 175 5.84 19.17 -6.92
CA ASP A 175 6.68 19.08 -8.13
C ASP A 175 6.03 18.21 -9.19
N LEU A 176 5.37 17.11 -8.79
CA LEU A 176 4.57 16.29 -9.70
C LEU A 176 3.40 17.08 -10.32
N MET A 177 2.72 17.95 -9.56
CA MET A 177 1.60 18.76 -10.05
C MET A 177 2.05 19.96 -10.89
N ALA A 178 3.24 20.49 -10.62
CA ALA A 178 3.81 21.66 -11.29
C ALA A 178 4.52 21.31 -12.61
N ASP A 179 4.86 20.03 -12.83
CA ASP A 179 5.48 19.52 -14.05
C ASP A 179 4.50 19.47 -15.23
N GLY A 180 4.14 20.67 -15.72
CA GLY A 180 3.17 20.86 -16.78
C GLY A 180 3.61 20.25 -18.12
N GLU A 181 4.92 20.20 -18.39
CA GLU A 181 5.46 19.59 -19.61
C GLU A 181 5.26 18.07 -19.59
N ARG A 182 5.62 17.40 -18.48
CA ARG A 182 5.41 15.96 -18.32
C ARG A 182 3.92 15.61 -18.35
N ILE A 183 3.06 16.41 -17.72
CA ILE A 183 1.61 16.17 -17.73
C ILE A 183 1.02 16.33 -19.13
N ALA A 184 1.38 17.40 -19.85
CA ALA A 184 0.84 17.68 -21.18
C ALA A 184 1.37 16.72 -22.26
N GLY A 185 2.63 16.29 -22.14
CA GLY A 185 3.27 15.38 -23.09
C GLY A 185 3.01 13.90 -22.82
N ALA A 186 2.42 13.53 -21.68
CA ALA A 186 2.21 12.13 -21.32
C ALA A 186 1.11 11.46 -22.17
N ASP A 187 1.43 10.28 -22.71
CA ASP A 187 0.45 9.37 -23.29
C ASP A 187 -0.39 8.67 -22.19
N ALA A 188 -1.22 7.70 -22.55
CA ALA A 188 -2.05 6.99 -21.57
C ALA A 188 -1.23 6.25 -20.49
N HIS A 189 -0.07 5.69 -20.84
CA HIS A 189 0.80 4.97 -19.90
C HIS A 189 1.55 5.95 -18.99
N GLY A 190 2.06 7.05 -19.56
CA GLY A 190 2.68 8.14 -18.81
C GLY A 190 1.70 8.81 -17.84
N ARG A 191 0.45 9.06 -18.25
CA ARG A 191 -0.57 9.64 -17.36
C ARG A 191 -0.93 8.72 -16.21
N GLU A 192 -0.98 7.41 -16.44
CA GLU A 192 -1.14 6.44 -15.37
C GLU A 192 0.05 6.44 -14.40
N ALA A 193 1.29 6.54 -14.91
CA ALA A 193 2.46 6.67 -14.06
C ALA A 193 2.39 7.93 -13.18
N ILE A 194 2.06 9.08 -13.75
CA ILE A 194 1.90 10.36 -13.02
C ILE A 194 0.80 10.25 -11.97
N SER A 195 -0.36 9.67 -12.32
CA SER A 195 -1.47 9.41 -11.40
C SER A 195 -1.02 8.59 -10.19
N ILE A 196 -0.27 7.51 -10.43
CA ILE A 196 0.25 6.62 -9.40
C ILE A 196 1.23 7.36 -8.48
N ASP A 197 2.11 8.18 -9.04
CA ASP A 197 3.09 8.94 -8.26
C ASP A 197 2.40 10.02 -7.39
N MET A 198 1.47 10.79 -7.97
CA MET A 198 0.72 11.83 -7.25
C MET A 198 -0.12 11.25 -6.11
N ARG A 199 -0.89 10.20 -6.39
CA ARG A 199 -1.78 9.61 -5.36
C ARG A 199 -0.99 8.93 -4.25
N ARG A 200 0.19 8.37 -4.55
CA ARG A 200 1.10 7.82 -3.53
C ARG A 200 1.49 8.91 -2.56
N CYS A 201 1.98 10.05 -3.06
CA CYS A 201 2.35 11.18 -2.22
C CYS A 201 1.16 11.70 -1.41
N ALA A 202 0.01 11.89 -2.06
CA ALA A 202 -1.20 12.37 -1.40
C ALA A 202 -1.65 11.45 -0.25
N LEU A 203 -1.73 10.13 -0.48
CA LEU A 203 -2.15 9.16 0.54
C LEU A 203 -1.08 8.99 1.65
N ARG A 204 0.21 9.01 1.28
CA ARG A 204 1.35 8.88 2.20
C ARG A 204 1.44 10.04 3.18
N ASP A 205 1.18 11.27 2.71
CA ASP A 205 1.52 12.49 3.44
C ASP A 205 0.30 13.29 3.94
N HIS A 206 -0.88 13.09 3.36
CA HIS A 206 -2.08 13.88 3.68
C HIS A 206 -3.24 13.05 4.24
N SER A 207 -3.08 11.74 4.43
CA SER A 207 -4.09 10.91 5.10
C SER A 207 -4.19 11.21 6.60
N LEU A 208 -5.31 10.86 7.22
CA LEU A 208 -5.52 11.00 8.67
C LEU A 208 -4.39 10.38 9.51
N ARG A 209 -3.90 9.19 9.14
CA ARG A 209 -2.77 8.55 9.84
C ARG A 209 -1.44 9.24 9.54
N ALA A 210 -1.24 9.75 8.33
CA ALA A 210 -0.07 10.55 8.00
C ALA A 210 -0.02 11.83 8.84
N ARG A 211 -1.14 12.55 8.92
CA ARG A 211 -1.27 13.75 9.73
C ARG A 211 -1.03 13.47 11.20
N ALA A 212 -1.60 12.39 11.74
CA ALA A 212 -1.35 11.98 13.11
C ALA A 212 0.14 11.73 13.38
N ARG A 213 0.85 11.04 12.48
CA ARG A 213 2.30 10.81 12.61
C ARG A 213 3.09 12.11 12.57
N GLN A 214 2.77 13.02 11.65
CA GLN A 214 3.45 14.33 11.54
C GLN A 214 3.23 15.19 12.78
N VAL A 215 2.02 15.19 13.35
CA VAL A 215 1.70 15.88 14.61
C VAL A 215 2.49 15.28 15.78
N MET A 216 2.56 13.94 15.86
CA MET A 216 3.35 13.27 16.90
C MET A 216 4.84 13.58 16.76
N ALA A 217 5.37 13.61 15.53
CA ALA A 217 6.75 14.00 15.25
C ALA A 217 7.02 15.46 15.65
N ALA A 218 6.10 16.38 15.35
CA ALA A 218 6.18 17.78 15.79
C ALA A 218 6.12 17.93 17.33
N ALA A 219 5.46 16.98 18.02
CA ALA A 219 5.46 16.87 19.47
C ALA A 219 6.74 16.22 20.04
N GLY A 220 7.75 15.92 19.20
CA GLY A 220 8.99 15.23 19.62
C GLY A 220 8.79 13.76 19.98
N ARG A 221 7.68 13.14 19.55
CA ARG A 221 7.33 11.74 19.84
C ARG A 221 7.55 10.89 18.59
N GLN A 222 8.07 9.68 18.78
CA GLN A 222 8.20 8.72 17.68
C GLN A 222 6.82 8.28 17.19
N ALA A 223 6.60 8.36 15.88
CA ALA A 223 5.40 7.87 15.23
C ALA A 223 5.74 7.32 13.85
N SER A 224 5.90 6.01 13.79
CA SER A 224 6.20 5.29 12.55
C SER A 224 4.92 4.74 11.93
N PRO A 225 4.87 4.56 10.60
CA PRO A 225 3.83 3.74 9.99
C PRO A 225 3.96 2.27 10.45
N PRO A 226 2.96 1.40 10.23
CA PRO A 226 2.98 0.00 10.69
C PRO A 226 4.26 -0.74 10.30
N ALA A 227 4.76 -1.62 11.17
CA ALA A 227 5.97 -2.39 10.85
C ALA A 227 5.67 -3.44 9.77
N VAL A 228 6.55 -3.54 8.77
CA VAL A 228 6.47 -4.51 7.67
C VAL A 228 7.65 -5.48 7.75
N SER A 229 7.36 -6.78 7.79
CA SER A 229 8.37 -7.82 7.59
C SER A 229 8.30 -8.31 6.16
N VAL A 230 9.40 -8.15 5.41
CA VAL A 230 9.55 -8.74 4.09
C VAL A 230 10.01 -10.18 4.25
N LEU A 231 9.19 -11.12 3.83
CA LEU A 231 9.47 -12.55 3.79
C LEU A 231 10.12 -12.86 2.44
N LEU A 232 11.41 -13.16 2.47
CA LEU A 232 12.20 -13.46 1.28
C LEU A 232 12.72 -14.89 1.39
N ALA A 233 12.04 -15.82 0.72
CA ALA A 233 12.51 -17.19 0.60
C ALA A 233 13.38 -17.32 -0.65
N THR A 234 14.54 -17.97 -0.52
CA THR A 234 15.42 -18.22 -1.67
C THR A 234 16.05 -19.60 -1.55
N ASN A 235 16.02 -20.36 -2.64
CA ASN A 235 16.78 -21.60 -2.80
C ASN A 235 17.91 -21.44 -3.83
N ARG A 236 18.29 -20.19 -4.14
CA ARG A 236 19.24 -19.79 -5.18
C ARG A 236 20.35 -18.95 -4.55
N PRO A 237 21.40 -19.57 -3.98
CA PRO A 237 22.49 -18.84 -3.32
C PRO A 237 23.11 -17.73 -4.17
N GLU A 238 23.15 -17.91 -5.49
CA GLU A 238 23.66 -16.93 -6.46
C GLU A 238 22.81 -15.66 -6.59
N ARG A 239 21.55 -15.68 -6.14
CA ARG A 239 20.64 -14.51 -6.15
C ARG A 239 20.59 -13.76 -4.82
N LEU A 240 21.24 -14.28 -3.79
CA LEU A 240 21.13 -13.77 -2.43
C LEU A 240 21.39 -12.25 -2.35
N GLU A 241 22.51 -11.80 -2.93
CA GLU A 241 22.92 -10.38 -2.90
C GLU A 241 21.89 -9.48 -3.60
N ALA A 242 21.49 -9.84 -4.83
CA ALA A 242 20.51 -9.06 -5.60
C ALA A 242 19.13 -9.01 -4.92
N ALA A 243 18.69 -10.12 -4.35
CA ALA A 243 17.40 -10.22 -3.66
C ALA A 243 17.38 -9.37 -2.38
N VAL A 244 18.46 -9.39 -1.59
CA VAL A 244 18.61 -8.54 -0.40
C VAL A 244 18.67 -7.06 -0.81
N ALA A 245 19.44 -6.71 -1.84
CA ALA A 245 19.52 -5.34 -2.35
C ALA A 245 18.14 -4.81 -2.80
N SER A 246 17.29 -5.66 -3.37
CA SER A 246 15.93 -5.27 -3.76
C SER A 246 15.05 -4.88 -2.56
N VAL A 247 15.22 -5.55 -1.42
CA VAL A 247 14.53 -5.20 -0.17
C VAL A 247 15.14 -3.96 0.47
N ALA A 248 16.48 -3.84 0.45
CA ALA A 248 17.21 -2.68 0.96
C ALA A 248 16.86 -1.37 0.22
N ALA A 249 16.52 -1.47 -1.06
CA ALA A 249 16.10 -0.32 -1.87
C ALA A 249 14.69 0.21 -1.52
N GLN A 250 13.92 -0.44 -0.65
CA GLN A 250 12.58 0.01 -0.29
C GLN A 250 12.61 1.30 0.55
N THR A 251 11.80 2.30 0.18
CA THR A 251 11.70 3.59 0.88
C THR A 251 10.71 3.58 2.04
N TYR A 252 10.09 2.44 2.34
CA TYR A 252 9.18 2.30 3.47
C TYR A 252 9.99 2.24 4.78
N PRO A 253 9.78 3.18 5.72
CA PRO A 253 10.75 3.44 6.79
C PRO A 253 10.73 2.43 7.94
N ASN A 254 9.67 1.62 8.06
CA ASN A 254 9.51 0.66 9.16
C ASN A 254 9.53 -0.77 8.60
N THR A 255 10.67 -1.15 8.04
CA THR A 255 10.87 -2.42 7.32
C THR A 255 11.93 -3.26 8.02
N GLU A 256 11.67 -4.56 8.13
CA GLU A 256 12.68 -5.59 8.39
C GLU A 256 12.68 -6.63 7.26
N LEU A 257 13.81 -7.28 7.05
CA LEU A 257 13.94 -8.43 6.16
C LEU A 257 13.97 -9.72 7.00
N VAL A 258 13.10 -10.67 6.66
CA VAL A 258 13.25 -12.05 7.09
C VAL A 258 13.71 -12.88 5.91
N LEU A 259 15.01 -13.11 5.87
CA LEU A 259 15.66 -13.93 4.87
C LEU A 259 15.52 -15.40 5.27
N ALA A 260 14.92 -16.20 4.39
CA ALA A 260 14.70 -17.62 4.59
C ALA A 260 15.46 -18.44 3.53
N PRO A 261 16.77 -18.71 3.76
CA PRO A 261 17.54 -19.62 2.92
C PRO A 261 16.90 -21.01 2.94
N HIS A 262 16.65 -21.57 1.77
CA HIS A 262 15.94 -22.83 1.60
C HIS A 262 16.82 -23.87 0.94
N GLY A 263 17.31 -24.81 1.76
CA GLY A 263 18.25 -25.84 1.35
C GLY A 263 19.71 -25.45 1.55
N ASP A 264 20.59 -26.15 0.84
CA ASP A 264 22.04 -26.05 0.98
C ASP A 264 22.63 -24.98 0.05
N GLY A 265 23.94 -24.74 0.15
CA GLY A 265 24.69 -23.84 -0.73
C GLY A 265 24.82 -22.40 -0.24
N PHE A 266 24.16 -22.06 0.87
CA PHE A 266 24.34 -20.77 1.56
C PHE A 266 25.48 -20.87 2.58
N SER A 267 26.66 -20.35 2.23
CA SER A 267 27.78 -20.29 3.18
C SER A 267 27.53 -19.25 4.28
N ASP A 268 28.03 -19.51 5.49
CA ASP A 268 27.95 -18.56 6.62
C ASP A 268 28.50 -17.18 6.23
N GLY A 269 29.62 -17.14 5.51
CA GLY A 269 30.21 -15.88 5.05
C GLY A 269 29.32 -15.11 4.07
N ALA A 270 28.58 -15.80 3.20
CA ALA A 270 27.62 -15.14 2.30
C ALA A 270 26.40 -14.60 3.05
N LEU A 271 25.90 -15.34 4.05
CA LEU A 271 24.78 -14.88 4.89
C LEU A 271 25.17 -13.70 5.79
N VAL A 272 26.38 -13.71 6.36
CA VAL A 272 26.91 -12.57 7.14
C VAL A 272 27.00 -11.33 6.26
N ARG A 273 27.60 -11.42 5.07
CA ARG A 273 27.66 -10.29 4.14
C ARG A 273 26.26 -9.78 3.77
N ALA A 274 25.33 -10.68 3.45
CA ALA A 274 23.96 -10.32 3.15
C ALA A 274 23.27 -9.55 4.31
N VAL A 275 23.54 -9.93 5.55
CA VAL A 275 23.02 -9.21 6.73
C VAL A 275 23.67 -7.84 6.88
N GLU A 276 24.99 -7.75 6.74
CA GLU A 276 25.77 -6.51 6.90
C GLU A 276 25.45 -5.48 5.82
N GLU A 277 25.28 -5.92 4.57
CA GLU A 277 25.03 -5.06 3.40
C GLU A 277 23.57 -4.63 3.26
N ALA A 278 22.64 -5.29 3.95
CA ALA A 278 21.21 -4.97 3.83
C ALA A 278 20.86 -3.54 4.28
N GLY A 279 21.60 -2.96 5.24
CA GLY A 279 21.31 -1.61 5.75
C GLY A 279 19.98 -1.48 6.50
N LEU A 280 19.33 -2.60 6.85
CA LEU A 280 18.08 -2.67 7.61
C LEU A 280 18.08 -3.90 8.53
N PRO A 281 17.18 -4.02 9.52
CA PRO A 281 17.13 -5.18 10.41
C PRO A 281 16.87 -6.47 9.62
N VAL A 282 17.79 -7.45 9.73
CA VAL A 282 17.67 -8.77 9.08
C VAL A 282 17.49 -9.86 10.13
N ARG A 283 16.57 -10.79 9.85
CA ARG A 283 16.40 -12.04 10.60
C ARG A 283 16.59 -13.22 9.66
N LEU A 284 17.32 -14.23 10.11
CA LEU A 284 17.53 -15.46 9.37
C LEU A 284 16.53 -16.52 9.81
N ALA A 285 15.90 -17.19 8.84
CA ALA A 285 15.07 -18.36 9.05
C ALA A 285 15.46 -19.48 8.08
N PRO A 286 16.64 -20.12 8.24
CA PRO A 286 17.07 -21.22 7.36
C PRO A 286 16.14 -22.41 7.47
N VAL A 287 15.84 -23.04 6.34
CA VAL A 287 14.94 -24.21 6.24
C VAL A 287 15.55 -25.28 5.35
N ALA A 288 15.40 -26.55 5.72
CA ALA A 288 15.94 -27.69 4.97
C ALA A 288 15.28 -27.84 3.58
N ALA A 289 16.02 -28.33 2.60
CA ALA A 289 15.62 -28.44 1.19
C ALA A 289 14.36 -29.30 0.93
N ALA A 290 14.03 -30.22 1.84
CA ALA A 290 12.89 -31.12 1.68
C ALA A 290 11.53 -30.45 1.99
N GLU A 291 11.54 -29.27 2.60
CA GLU A 291 10.33 -28.58 3.01
C GLU A 291 9.66 -27.87 1.82
N PRO A 292 8.32 -27.88 1.70
CA PRO A 292 7.63 -27.10 0.68
C PRO A 292 7.73 -25.61 1.00
N LEU A 293 7.62 -24.75 -0.03
CA LEU A 293 7.70 -23.28 0.12
C LEU A 293 6.77 -22.72 1.22
N GLY A 294 5.58 -23.29 1.41
CA GLY A 294 4.69 -22.88 2.50
C GLY A 294 5.27 -23.09 3.90
N ALA A 295 6.06 -24.16 4.12
CA ALA A 295 6.77 -24.35 5.38
C ALA A 295 7.90 -23.30 5.56
N VAL A 296 8.63 -22.99 4.48
CA VAL A 296 9.66 -21.92 4.47
C VAL A 296 9.05 -20.57 4.83
N LEU A 297 7.95 -20.18 4.19
CA LEU A 297 7.25 -18.94 4.48
C LEU A 297 6.69 -18.91 5.92
N ASN A 298 6.18 -20.02 6.45
CA ASN A 298 5.75 -20.09 7.85
C ASN A 298 6.91 -19.94 8.84
N ALA A 299 8.10 -20.49 8.54
CA ALA A 299 9.30 -20.28 9.35
C ALA A 299 9.72 -18.80 9.35
N ALA A 300 9.67 -18.15 8.18
CA ALA A 300 9.90 -16.71 8.06
C ALA A 300 8.88 -15.90 8.88
N VAL A 301 7.59 -16.26 8.85
CA VAL A 301 6.55 -15.61 9.67
C VAL A 301 6.79 -15.78 11.16
N ALA A 302 7.29 -16.94 11.58
CA ALA A 302 7.61 -17.22 12.99
C ALA A 302 8.81 -16.39 13.48
N ALA A 303 9.78 -16.13 12.61
CA ALA A 303 10.94 -15.29 12.93
C ALA A 303 10.63 -13.79 12.87
N SER A 304 9.61 -13.37 12.13
CA SER A 304 9.30 -11.95 11.89
C SER A 304 8.63 -11.25 13.08
N ALA A 305 8.78 -9.93 13.17
CA ALA A 305 8.25 -9.06 14.24
C ALA A 305 7.19 -8.05 13.75
N GLY A 306 7.11 -7.77 12.45
CA GLY A 306 6.19 -6.79 11.86
C GLY A 306 4.70 -7.15 11.99
N ASP A 307 3.86 -6.11 11.96
CA ASP A 307 2.40 -6.22 11.97
C ASP A 307 1.85 -6.66 10.61
N LEU A 308 2.55 -6.25 9.55
CA LEU A 308 2.25 -6.56 8.16
C LEU A 308 3.36 -7.46 7.60
N LEU A 309 2.95 -8.42 6.79
CA LEU A 309 3.82 -9.43 6.19
C LEU A 309 3.77 -9.24 4.68
N ALA A 310 4.90 -8.84 4.08
CA ALA A 310 5.05 -8.69 2.65
C ALA A 310 5.84 -9.88 2.10
N LYS A 311 5.37 -10.52 1.03
CA LYS A 311 6.11 -11.61 0.39
C LYS A 311 6.81 -11.08 -0.86
N PHE A 312 8.11 -11.32 -0.98
CA PHE A 312 8.92 -11.05 -2.17
C PHE A 312 9.38 -12.40 -2.76
N ASP A 313 9.51 -12.46 -4.09
CA ASP A 313 10.21 -13.52 -4.81
C ASP A 313 11.64 -13.05 -5.09
N ASP A 314 12.63 -13.95 -5.02
CA ASP A 314 14.04 -13.65 -5.20
C ASP A 314 14.45 -13.44 -6.68
N ASP A 315 13.51 -13.64 -7.60
CA ASP A 315 13.71 -13.53 -9.04
C ASP A 315 12.91 -12.44 -9.74
N ASP A 316 12.07 -11.70 -9.02
CA ASP A 316 11.29 -10.58 -9.53
C ASP A 316 11.97 -9.22 -9.25
N HIS A 317 11.53 -8.16 -9.95
CA HIS A 317 12.02 -6.79 -9.73
C HIS A 317 10.94 -5.90 -9.10
N TYR A 318 11.36 -5.08 -8.14
CA TYR A 318 10.49 -4.24 -7.30
C TYR A 318 10.99 -2.79 -7.32
N SER A 319 10.08 -1.83 -7.47
CA SER A 319 10.45 -0.42 -7.32
C SER A 319 10.73 -0.07 -5.85
N PRO A 320 11.50 0.99 -5.58
CA PRO A 320 11.72 1.50 -4.22
C PRO A 320 10.42 1.81 -3.45
N ASN A 321 9.31 2.07 -4.15
CA ASN A 321 8.02 2.40 -3.57
C ASN A 321 7.05 1.20 -3.46
N HIS A 322 7.51 -0.02 -3.71
CA HIS A 322 6.65 -1.20 -3.76
C HIS A 322 5.91 -1.44 -2.43
N LEU A 323 6.62 -1.36 -1.30
CA LEU A 323 5.99 -1.50 0.03
C LEU A 323 5.01 -0.36 0.33
N TRP A 324 5.33 0.89 -0.03
CA TRP A 324 4.38 2.00 0.11
C TRP A 324 3.09 1.72 -0.65
N ASP A 325 3.17 1.25 -1.90
CA ASP A 325 1.98 0.95 -2.71
C ASP A 325 1.09 -0.13 -2.05
N LEU A 326 1.69 -1.19 -1.50
CA LEU A 326 0.94 -2.25 -0.83
C LEU A 326 0.33 -1.79 0.49
N VAL A 327 1.06 -1.05 1.31
CA VAL A 327 0.57 -0.56 2.62
C VAL A 327 -0.54 0.46 2.44
N LEU A 328 -0.38 1.42 1.54
CA LEU A 328 -1.44 2.40 1.23
C LEU A 328 -2.68 1.70 0.71
N ALA A 329 -2.51 0.69 -0.16
CA ALA A 329 -3.62 -0.13 -0.64
C ALA A 329 -4.32 -0.93 0.45
N HIS A 330 -3.58 -1.49 1.40
CA HIS A 330 -4.16 -2.13 2.57
C HIS A 330 -5.00 -1.13 3.39
N GLU A 331 -4.50 0.09 3.55
CA GLU A 331 -5.22 1.16 4.24
C GLU A 331 -6.51 1.58 3.53
N TYR A 332 -6.48 1.96 2.25
CA TYR A 332 -7.69 2.46 1.59
C TYR A 332 -8.69 1.35 1.22
N SER A 333 -8.24 0.12 0.99
CA SER A 333 -9.13 -1.01 0.62
C SER A 333 -9.67 -1.77 1.83
N GLN A 334 -8.96 -1.75 2.96
CA GLN A 334 -9.28 -2.60 4.12
C GLN A 334 -9.41 -4.08 3.74
N ALA A 335 -8.73 -4.50 2.66
CA ALA A 335 -8.71 -5.90 2.23
C ALA A 335 -7.75 -6.68 3.10
N GLU A 336 -8.16 -7.87 3.50
CA GLU A 336 -7.35 -8.80 4.31
C GLU A 336 -6.10 -9.27 3.55
N LEU A 337 -6.16 -9.33 2.21
CA LEU A 337 -5.01 -9.60 1.35
C LEU A 337 -4.91 -8.56 0.23
N VAL A 338 -3.75 -7.94 0.10
CA VAL A 338 -3.44 -7.01 -0.99
C VAL A 338 -2.38 -7.64 -1.88
N ALA A 339 -2.57 -7.57 -3.20
CA ALA A 339 -1.60 -8.07 -4.18
C ALA A 339 -1.30 -7.01 -5.24
N LYS A 340 -0.04 -6.93 -5.66
CA LYS A 340 0.36 -6.11 -6.80
C LYS A 340 -0.20 -6.70 -8.09
N GLY A 341 -0.57 -5.86 -9.05
CA GLY A 341 -0.91 -6.36 -10.38
C GLY A 341 0.33 -6.88 -11.11
N ALA A 342 0.43 -8.17 -11.41
CA ALA A 342 1.45 -8.68 -12.35
C ALA A 342 1.13 -8.26 -13.79
N GLU A 343 1.29 -6.96 -14.09
CA GLU A 343 1.03 -6.38 -15.40
C GLU A 343 2.29 -6.35 -16.26
N TYR A 344 3.48 -6.21 -15.65
CA TYR A 344 4.75 -6.23 -16.36
C TYR A 344 5.41 -7.58 -16.17
N VAL A 345 5.79 -8.21 -17.28
CA VAL A 345 6.43 -9.52 -17.31
C VAL A 345 7.63 -9.46 -18.23
N TYR A 346 8.82 -9.78 -17.74
CA TYR A 346 9.98 -10.03 -18.57
C TYR A 346 10.06 -11.51 -18.93
N VAL A 347 10.04 -11.81 -20.22
CA VAL A 347 10.14 -13.17 -20.76
C VAL A 347 11.59 -13.38 -21.21
N ALA A 348 12.41 -13.97 -20.33
CA ALA A 348 13.85 -14.05 -20.51
C ALA A 348 14.25 -14.80 -21.80
N GLY A 349 13.53 -15.86 -22.15
CA GLY A 349 13.79 -16.63 -23.38
C GLY A 349 13.58 -15.86 -24.68
N GLN A 350 12.85 -14.74 -24.64
CA GLN A 350 12.60 -13.87 -25.80
C GLN A 350 13.29 -12.52 -25.69
N ASP A 351 13.99 -12.27 -24.58
CA ASP A 351 14.54 -10.98 -24.19
C ASP A 351 13.56 -9.82 -24.42
N ARG A 352 12.36 -9.93 -23.83
CA ARG A 352 11.27 -8.94 -24.01
C ARG A 352 10.53 -8.66 -22.72
N THR A 353 10.21 -7.39 -22.51
CA THR A 353 9.32 -6.95 -21.43
C THR A 353 7.93 -6.67 -22.00
N ILE A 354 6.94 -7.36 -21.47
CA ILE A 354 5.54 -7.33 -21.93
C ILE A 354 4.68 -6.69 -20.85
N ARG A 355 3.83 -5.74 -21.24
CA ARG A 355 2.75 -5.24 -20.42
C ARG A 355 1.44 -5.96 -20.76
N MET A 356 1.01 -6.87 -19.90
CA MET A 356 -0.24 -7.61 -20.03
C MET A 356 -1.45 -6.73 -19.70
N PHE A 357 -2.47 -6.77 -20.56
CA PHE A 357 -3.82 -6.23 -20.32
C PHE A 357 -3.90 -4.99 -19.41
N GLY A 358 -3.55 -3.81 -19.91
CA GLY A 358 -3.78 -2.51 -19.26
C GLY A 358 -5.26 -2.19 -18.93
N ARG A 359 -6.19 -3.15 -19.13
CA ARG A 359 -7.63 -3.06 -18.87
C ARG A 359 -8.06 -3.68 -17.54
N ARG A 360 -7.17 -4.39 -16.84
CA ARG A 360 -7.48 -4.94 -15.52
C ARG A 360 -7.10 -3.93 -14.45
N GLY A 361 -7.76 -2.77 -14.44
CA GLY A 361 -7.59 -1.75 -13.41
C GLY A 361 -7.78 -2.29 -11.99
N GLU A 362 -7.39 -1.47 -11.03
CA GLU A 362 -7.34 -1.79 -9.61
C GLU A 362 -8.72 -2.11 -9.06
N ARG A 363 -8.83 -3.21 -8.32
CA ARG A 363 -10.14 -3.72 -7.90
C ARG A 363 -10.03 -4.79 -6.83
N TYR A 364 -11.16 -5.02 -6.17
CA TYR A 364 -11.39 -6.26 -5.44
C TYR A 364 -11.52 -7.43 -6.41
N LEU A 365 -10.87 -8.54 -6.07
CA LEU A 365 -10.98 -9.77 -6.83
C LEU A 365 -12.19 -10.57 -6.37
N GLY A 366 -12.96 -11.10 -7.33
CA GLY A 366 -14.07 -12.02 -7.09
C GLY A 366 -13.65 -13.49 -7.02
N TYR A 367 -12.37 -13.78 -7.22
CA TYR A 367 -11.77 -15.11 -7.26
C TYR A 367 -10.36 -15.05 -6.67
N PRO A 368 -9.80 -16.16 -6.18
CA PRO A 368 -8.50 -16.20 -5.49
C PRO A 368 -7.30 -16.19 -6.46
N GLY A 369 -7.31 -15.30 -7.46
CA GLY A 369 -6.23 -15.19 -8.44
C GLY A 369 -5.26 -14.07 -8.09
N VAL A 370 -4.19 -14.41 -7.36
CA VAL A 370 -3.13 -13.48 -6.99
C VAL A 370 -1.82 -13.85 -7.68
N SER A 371 -1.01 -12.83 -7.98
CA SER A 371 0.40 -13.02 -8.31
C SER A 371 1.18 -13.30 -7.04
N GLY A 372 1.86 -14.45 -6.98
CA GLY A 372 2.60 -14.88 -5.80
C GLY A 372 3.70 -13.95 -5.30
N GLY A 373 4.49 -13.37 -6.19
CA GLY A 373 5.67 -12.58 -5.85
C GLY A 373 5.45 -11.22 -5.19
N ALA A 374 4.22 -10.74 -5.05
CA ALA A 374 4.01 -9.38 -4.54
C ALA A 374 2.67 -9.26 -3.83
N MET A 375 2.66 -9.58 -2.53
CA MET A 375 1.47 -9.46 -1.70
C MET A 375 1.79 -9.00 -0.28
N LEU A 376 0.76 -8.47 0.39
CA LEU A 376 0.77 -7.97 1.75
C LEU A 376 -0.45 -8.48 2.50
N ILE A 377 -0.25 -8.97 3.71
CA ILE A 377 -1.31 -9.44 4.63
C ILE A 377 -0.93 -9.09 6.06
N SER A 378 -1.92 -8.77 6.91
CA SER A 378 -1.64 -8.59 8.34
C SER A 378 -1.28 -9.93 8.99
N ARG A 379 -0.39 -9.91 9.99
CA ARG A 379 -0.06 -11.12 10.78
C ARG A 379 -1.32 -11.77 11.35
N HIS A 380 -2.25 -10.95 11.82
CA HIS A 380 -3.53 -11.39 12.37
C HIS A 380 -4.38 -12.12 11.33
N ASP A 381 -4.52 -11.57 10.12
CA ASP A 381 -5.35 -12.18 9.08
C ASP A 381 -4.70 -13.42 8.48
N LEU A 382 -3.36 -13.47 8.38
CA LEU A 382 -2.64 -14.70 8.00
C LEU A 382 -2.87 -15.82 9.01
N ALA A 383 -2.75 -15.51 10.31
CA ALA A 383 -3.03 -16.47 11.38
C ALA A 383 -4.49 -16.97 11.33
N ARG A 384 -5.45 -16.07 11.07
CA ARG A 384 -6.86 -16.43 10.87
C ARG A 384 -7.10 -17.31 9.64
N ALA A 385 -6.33 -17.10 8.57
CA ALA A 385 -6.38 -17.93 7.36
C ALA A 385 -5.73 -19.31 7.55
N GLY A 386 -4.98 -19.51 8.64
CA GLY A 386 -4.31 -20.78 8.95
C GLY A 386 -2.85 -20.85 8.48
N GLY A 387 -2.24 -19.71 8.12
CA GLY A 387 -0.87 -19.64 7.62
C GLY A 387 -0.71 -20.11 6.17
N TRP A 388 0.53 -20.33 5.75
CA TRP A 388 0.83 -20.80 4.40
C TRP A 388 0.68 -22.32 4.32
N ARG A 389 -0.08 -22.83 3.34
CA ARG A 389 -0.25 -24.28 3.18
C ARG A 389 1.04 -24.97 2.76
N ARG A 390 1.30 -26.14 3.34
CA ARG A 390 2.39 -27.05 2.93
C ARG A 390 1.98 -27.84 1.67
N VAL A 391 1.93 -27.15 0.53
CA VAL A 391 1.57 -27.73 -0.77
C VAL A 391 2.76 -27.67 -1.72
N PRO A 392 2.88 -28.62 -2.68
CA PRO A 392 4.02 -28.67 -3.58
C PRO A 392 4.05 -27.51 -4.60
N ARG A 393 2.89 -26.91 -4.94
CA ARG A 393 2.77 -25.81 -5.91
C ARG A 393 1.61 -24.90 -5.54
N HIS A 394 1.62 -23.68 -6.08
CA HIS A 394 0.53 -22.69 -5.98
C HIS A 394 0.20 -22.22 -4.55
N VAL A 395 1.21 -22.15 -3.68
CA VAL A 395 1.03 -21.76 -2.27
C VAL A 395 0.30 -20.42 -2.10
N ASP A 396 0.56 -19.46 -2.99
CA ASP A 396 -0.06 -18.13 -3.01
C ASP A 396 -1.55 -18.17 -3.34
N THR A 397 -1.92 -19.03 -4.30
CA THR A 397 -3.33 -19.23 -4.68
C THR A 397 -4.08 -19.94 -3.56
N GLU A 398 -3.43 -20.86 -2.84
CA GLU A 398 -4.01 -21.51 -1.68
C GLU A 398 -4.23 -20.52 -0.51
N LEU A 399 -3.27 -19.63 -0.23
CA LEU A 399 -3.48 -18.56 0.75
C LEU A 399 -4.65 -17.66 0.34
N ALA A 400 -4.72 -17.24 -0.93
CA ALA A 400 -5.83 -16.44 -1.43
C ALA A 400 -7.18 -17.17 -1.27
N ARG A 401 -7.22 -18.48 -1.52
CA ARG A 401 -8.40 -19.32 -1.25
C ARG A 401 -8.77 -19.30 0.23
N ASP A 402 -7.80 -19.46 1.12
CA ASP A 402 -8.04 -19.48 2.57
C ASP A 402 -8.53 -18.14 3.11
N VAL A 403 -7.95 -17.04 2.65
CA VAL A 403 -8.45 -15.68 2.96
C VAL A 403 -9.90 -15.53 2.52
N THR A 404 -10.24 -15.93 1.29
CA THR A 404 -11.64 -15.86 0.83
C THR A 404 -12.56 -16.81 1.60
N TYR A 405 -12.06 -17.97 2.01
CA TYR A 405 -12.78 -18.97 2.80
C TYR A 405 -13.09 -18.51 4.22
N ILE A 406 -12.29 -17.62 4.81
CA ILE A 406 -12.61 -16.99 6.09
C ILE A 406 -13.44 -15.70 5.95
N GLY A 407 -13.90 -15.40 4.73
CA GLY A 407 -14.71 -14.23 4.40
C GLY A 407 -13.91 -12.95 4.16
N GLY A 408 -12.58 -13.06 4.04
CA GLY A 408 -11.69 -11.96 3.69
C GLY A 408 -11.83 -11.55 2.23
N ARG A 409 -11.40 -10.32 1.94
CA ARG A 409 -11.38 -9.69 0.63
C ARG A 409 -9.95 -9.63 0.13
N ILE A 410 -9.82 -9.74 -1.19
CA ILE A 410 -8.55 -9.57 -1.87
C ILE A 410 -8.63 -8.31 -2.72
N TYR A 411 -7.68 -7.40 -2.56
CA TYR A 411 -7.56 -6.21 -3.39
C TYR A 411 -6.31 -6.29 -4.27
N ARG A 412 -6.48 -6.05 -5.56
CA ARG A 412 -5.39 -5.97 -6.53
C ARG A 412 -5.14 -4.51 -6.87
N THR A 413 -3.90 -4.07 -6.69
CA THR A 413 -3.44 -2.71 -7.03
C THR A 413 -3.08 -2.60 -8.52
N HIS A 414 -2.54 -1.45 -8.91
CA HIS A 414 -1.86 -1.24 -10.19
C HIS A 414 -0.61 -2.12 -10.31
N GLY A 415 -0.11 -2.32 -11.53
CA GLY A 415 1.08 -3.12 -11.77
C GLY A 415 2.41 -2.36 -11.81
N ARG A 416 2.40 -1.05 -12.04
CA ARG A 416 3.64 -0.23 -12.08
C ARG A 416 4.49 -0.40 -10.81
N GLY A 417 5.79 -0.61 -10.98
CA GLY A 417 6.77 -0.83 -9.91
C GLY A 417 6.92 -2.29 -9.49
N TYR A 418 6.43 -3.23 -10.30
CA TYR A 418 6.66 -4.65 -10.14
C TYR A 418 6.74 -5.32 -11.51
N LEU A 419 7.88 -5.94 -11.80
CA LEU A 419 8.12 -6.68 -13.02
C LEU A 419 8.42 -8.12 -12.63
N ARG A 420 7.60 -9.01 -13.17
CA ARG A 420 7.74 -10.45 -12.95
C ARG A 420 8.69 -11.06 -13.96
N VAL A 421 9.65 -11.84 -13.52
CA VAL A 421 10.55 -12.55 -14.45
C VAL A 421 9.99 -13.93 -14.76
N ARG A 422 10.08 -14.33 -16.03
CA ARG A 422 9.77 -15.67 -16.51
C ARG A 422 10.98 -16.26 -17.20
N HIS A 423 11.53 -17.29 -16.57
CA HIS A 423 12.58 -18.12 -17.13
C HIS A 423 11.95 -19.17 -18.04
N GLY A 424 12.55 -19.43 -19.20
CA GLY A 424 11.97 -20.27 -20.27
C GLY A 424 11.71 -21.73 -19.88
N ASP A 425 12.25 -22.20 -18.75
CA ASP A 425 12.20 -23.59 -18.30
C ASP A 425 11.19 -23.87 -17.17
N ASP A 426 10.45 -22.84 -16.69
CA ASP A 426 9.55 -23.01 -15.55
C ASP A 426 8.19 -23.62 -15.94
N HIS A 427 8.13 -24.96 -15.92
CA HIS A 427 6.95 -25.84 -16.09
C HIS A 427 5.78 -25.61 -15.10
N THR A 428 5.73 -24.48 -14.39
CA THR A 428 4.70 -24.19 -13.39
C THR A 428 3.42 -23.62 -13.99
N TRP A 429 3.50 -23.09 -15.22
CA TRP A 429 2.36 -22.68 -16.04
C TRP A 429 2.67 -23.06 -17.50
N ASP A 430 2.10 -24.16 -18.00
CA ASP A 430 2.02 -24.48 -19.43
C ASP A 430 1.12 -23.44 -20.13
N MET A 431 1.61 -22.20 -20.23
CA MET A 431 1.01 -21.18 -21.07
C MET A 431 1.97 -20.95 -22.22
N ASP A 432 1.61 -21.56 -23.34
CA ASP A 432 2.23 -21.38 -24.65
C ASP A 432 2.55 -19.90 -24.95
N GLU A 433 3.62 -19.65 -25.69
CA GLU A 433 4.14 -18.32 -26.04
C GLU A 433 3.07 -17.41 -26.68
N SER A 434 2.08 -18.02 -27.32
CA SER A 434 0.87 -17.41 -27.87
C SER A 434 -0.03 -16.74 -26.82
N HIS A 435 0.06 -17.16 -25.55
CA HIS A 435 -0.74 -16.64 -24.44
C HIS A 435 -0.36 -15.20 -24.09
N PHE A 436 0.93 -14.86 -24.06
CA PHE A 436 1.39 -13.53 -23.68
C PHE A 436 1.30 -12.56 -24.86
N THR A 437 1.68 -13.00 -26.06
CA THR A 437 1.63 -12.21 -27.30
C THR A 437 0.20 -11.85 -27.71
N GLY A 438 -0.76 -12.78 -27.60
CA GLY A 438 -2.18 -12.51 -27.88
C GLY A 438 -2.89 -11.62 -26.84
N ARG A 439 -2.22 -11.27 -25.73
CA ARG A 439 -2.79 -10.54 -24.58
C ARG A 439 -1.98 -9.29 -24.20
N ALA A 440 -0.88 -9.03 -24.91
CA ALA A 440 0.00 -7.89 -24.70
C ALA A 440 -0.73 -6.59 -25.06
N ALA A 441 -0.67 -5.60 -24.18
CA ALA A 441 -1.09 -4.24 -24.47
C ALA A 441 0.05 -3.42 -25.10
N ASP A 442 1.29 -3.69 -24.69
CA ASP A 442 2.51 -3.07 -25.20
C ASP A 442 3.72 -3.97 -24.88
N THR A 443 4.79 -3.88 -25.68
CA THR A 443 5.99 -4.71 -25.60
C THR A 443 7.24 -3.86 -25.83
N ARG A 444 8.31 -4.16 -25.10
CA ARG A 444 9.66 -3.56 -25.24
C ARG A 444 10.70 -4.67 -25.40
N GLU A 445 11.75 -4.39 -26.15
CA GLU A 445 12.92 -5.26 -26.23
C GLU A 445 13.74 -5.16 -24.94
N GLY A 446 14.39 -6.26 -24.56
CA GLY A 446 15.20 -6.34 -23.36
C GLY A 446 14.40 -6.40 -22.05
N LEU A 447 15.16 -6.44 -20.96
CA LEU A 447 14.68 -6.15 -19.61
C LEU A 447 14.52 -4.63 -19.44
N ASP A 448 13.29 -4.14 -19.60
CA ASP A 448 12.97 -2.70 -19.52
C ASP A 448 12.31 -2.36 -18.17
N LEU A 449 13.16 -2.11 -17.17
CA LEU A 449 12.73 -1.73 -15.82
C LEU A 449 12.02 -0.37 -15.80
N ALA A 450 12.47 0.59 -16.61
CA ALA A 450 11.88 1.93 -16.68
C ALA A 450 10.44 1.89 -17.20
N PHE A 451 10.18 1.06 -18.22
CA PHE A 451 8.84 0.79 -18.75
C PHE A 451 7.91 0.21 -17.67
N ALA A 452 8.42 -0.67 -16.80
CA ALA A 452 7.69 -1.19 -15.64
C ALA A 452 7.58 -0.18 -14.48
N GLY A 453 8.29 0.95 -14.52
CA GLY A 453 8.31 1.94 -13.45
C GLY A 453 9.17 1.58 -12.27
N ILE A 454 10.25 0.85 -12.54
CA ILE A 454 11.32 0.53 -11.61
C ILE A 454 12.49 1.40 -12.04
N VAL A 455 12.63 2.54 -11.37
CA VAL A 455 13.63 3.57 -11.63
C VAL A 455 14.34 3.96 -10.36
#